data_AF-A0A2N8MQC3-F1
#
_entry.id   AF-A0A2N8MQC3-F1
#
_cell.length_a   1.000
_cell.length_b   1.000
_cell.length_c   1.000
_cell.angle_alpha   90.00
_cell.angle_beta   90.00
_cell.angle_gamma   90.00
#
_symmetry.space_group_name_H-M   'P 1'
#
loop_
_entity.id
_entity.type
_entity.pdbx_description
1 polymer ?
#
loop_
_entity_poly.entity_id
_entity_poly.type
_entity_poly.pdbx_seq_one_letter_code
_entity_poly.pdbx_strand_id
1 'polypeptide(L)' 'MATEAKVDDAEWRALLWREMAAIEQAKSTLMRRHEIDDHTAASLLALCAEEGGVEFAEAARCLK' A
#
# COMPACT_ATOMS: atom_id res chain seq x y z
N MET A 1 -17.23 28.47 -11.33
CA MET A 1 -17.26 27.24 -10.51
C MET A 1 -16.31 26.20 -11.11
N ALA A 2 -15.02 26.25 -10.76
CA ALA A 2 -13.98 25.35 -11.32
C ALA A 2 -12.96 24.90 -10.27
N THR A 3 -13.26 25.14 -8.99
CA THR A 3 -12.36 24.91 -7.85
C THR A 3 -12.64 23.58 -7.16
N GLU A 4 -13.87 23.07 -7.19
CA GLU A 4 -14.24 21.81 -6.52
C GLU A 4 -13.62 20.58 -7.20
N ALA A 5 -13.62 20.51 -8.54
CA ALA A 5 -13.05 19.39 -9.28
C ALA A 5 -11.51 19.26 -9.18
N LYS A 6 -10.80 20.35 -8.83
CA LYS A 6 -9.32 20.35 -8.72
C LYS A 6 -8.83 20.03 -7.31
N VAL A 7 -9.62 20.36 -6.29
CA VAL A 7 -9.33 19.96 -4.90
C VAL A 7 -9.48 18.45 -4.75
N ASP A 8 -10.51 17.88 -5.39
CA ASP A 8 -10.74 16.44 -5.47
C ASP A 8 -9.54 15.70 -6.10
N ASP A 9 -8.97 16.24 -7.19
CA ASP A 9 -7.79 15.64 -7.84
C ASP A 9 -6.50 15.71 -7.00
N ALA A 10 -6.26 16.80 -6.27
CA ALA A 10 -5.07 16.93 -5.43
C ALA A 10 -5.13 16.05 -4.19
N GLU A 11 -6.30 15.97 -3.55
CA GLU A 11 -6.54 15.13 -2.39
C GLU A 11 -6.51 13.64 -2.77
N TRP A 12 -7.13 13.26 -3.89
CA TRP A 12 -7.08 11.91 -4.44
C TRP A 12 -5.64 11.48 -4.76
N ARG A 13 -4.86 12.33 -5.43
CA ARG A 13 -3.44 12.05 -5.68
C ARG A 13 -2.66 11.88 -4.38
N ALA A 14 -2.88 12.75 -3.39
CA ALA A 14 -2.20 12.64 -2.11
C ALA A 14 -2.54 11.34 -1.37
N LEU A 15 -3.80 10.89 -1.44
CA LEU A 15 -4.24 9.61 -0.89
C LEU A 15 -3.53 8.45 -1.58
N LEU A 16 -3.54 8.41 -2.92
CA LEU A 16 -2.87 7.38 -3.71
C LEU A 16 -1.38 7.28 -3.39
N TRP A 17 -0.69 8.42 -3.28
CA TRP A 17 0.73 8.46 -2.92
C TRP A 17 0.99 7.88 -1.52
N ARG A 18 0.12 8.15 -0.55
CA ARG A 18 0.24 7.60 0.80
C ARG A 18 0.04 6.08 0.82
N GLU A 19 -0.94 5.58 0.07
CA GLU A 19 -1.19 4.14 -0.05
C GLU A 19 -0.02 3.42 -0.69
N MET A 20 0.51 3.95 -1.80
CA MET A 20 1.71 3.41 -2.44
C MET A 20 2.92 3.41 -1.50
N ALA A 21 3.14 4.49 -0.75
CA ALA A 21 4.24 4.57 0.20
C ALA A 21 4.11 3.53 1.33
N ALA A 22 2.89 3.29 1.82
CA ALA A 22 2.64 2.26 2.83
C ALA A 22 2.92 0.85 2.28
N ILE A 23 2.51 0.58 1.04
CA ILE A 23 2.80 -0.69 0.34
C ILE A 23 4.30 -0.91 0.19
N GLU A 24 5.05 0.08 -0.32
CA GLU A 24 6.50 -0.03 -0.47
C GLU A 24 7.21 -0.20 0.87
N GLN A 25 6.76 0.48 1.92
CA GLN A 25 7.28 0.30 3.26
C GLN A 25 7.04 -1.12 3.77
N ALA A 26 5.81 -1.65 3.62
CA ALA A 26 5.47 -3.00 4.05
C ALA A 26 6.31 -4.06 3.30
N LYS A 27 6.45 -3.93 1.97
CA LYS A 27 7.34 -4.80 1.19
C LYS A 27 8.78 -4.73 1.69
N SER A 28 9.32 -3.53 1.91
CA SER A 28 10.69 -3.36 2.44
C SER A 28 10.87 -4.03 3.82
N THR A 29 9.87 -3.93 4.70
CA THR A 29 9.88 -4.61 6.00
C THR A 29 9.89 -6.13 5.82
N LEU A 30 9.05 -6.67 4.94
CA LEU A 30 9.00 -8.11 4.65
C LEU A 30 10.32 -8.61 4.06
N MET A 31 10.88 -7.89 3.08
CA MET A 31 12.18 -8.19 2.48
C MET A 31 13.28 -8.24 3.54
N ARG A 32 13.35 -7.24 4.43
CA ARG A 32 14.38 -7.17 5.47
C ARG A 32 14.22 -8.26 6.52
N ARG A 33 12.98 -8.55 6.92
CA ARG A 33 12.68 -9.49 8.01
C ARG A 33 12.86 -10.95 7.59
N HIS A 34 12.55 -11.26 6.33
CA HIS A 34 12.55 -12.63 5.83
C HIS A 34 13.67 -12.90 4.82
N GLU A 35 14.51 -11.90 4.52
CA GLU A 35 15.59 -12.00 3.53
C GLU A 35 15.10 -12.47 2.15
N ILE A 36 13.95 -11.93 1.74
CA ILE A 36 13.27 -12.26 0.47
C ILE A 36 13.38 -11.12 -0.53
N ASP A 37 13.17 -11.44 -1.81
CA ASP A 37 13.08 -10.43 -2.87
C ASP A 37 11.74 -9.67 -2.87
N ASP A 38 11.69 -8.59 -3.66
CA ASP A 38 10.51 -7.73 -3.79
C ASP A 38 9.28 -8.47 -4.33
N HIS A 39 9.48 -9.40 -5.26
CA HIS A 39 8.38 -10.18 -5.86
C HIS A 39 7.72 -11.10 -4.82
N THR A 40 8.53 -11.77 -4.00
CA THR A 40 8.07 -12.62 -2.92
C THR A 40 7.41 -11.80 -1.82
N ALA A 41 7.97 -10.64 -1.48
CA ALA A 41 7.36 -9.72 -0.50
C ALA A 41 6.00 -9.20 -0.98
N ALA A 42 5.86 -8.84 -2.26
CA ALA A 42 4.59 -8.44 -2.85
C ALA A 42 3.56 -9.59 -2.84
N SER A 43 4.00 -10.82 -3.14
CA SER A 43 3.14 -12.00 -3.14
C SER A 43 2.65 -12.35 -1.72
N LEU A 44 3.51 -12.25 -0.72
CA LEU A 44 3.13 -12.45 0.68
C LEU A 44 2.15 -11.38 1.15
N LEU A 45 2.38 -10.11 0.80
CA LEU A 45 1.45 -9.03 1.10
C LEU A 45 0.08 -9.26 0.44
N ALA A 46 0.05 -9.78 -0.78
CA ALA A 46 -1.19 -10.12 -1.48
C ALA A 46 -1.94 -11.26 -0.77
N LEU A 47 -1.21 -12.31 -0.39
CA LEU A 47 -1.77 -13.41 0.39
C LEU A 47 -2.35 -12.92 1.72
N CYS A 48 -1.65 -12.04 2.44
CA CYS A 48 -2.18 -11.47 3.68
C CYS A 48 -3.47 -10.66 3.47
N ALA A 49 -3.57 -9.91 2.36
CA ALA A 49 -4.78 -9.17 2.01
C ALA A 49 -5.94 -10.12 1.70
N GLU A 50 -5.68 -11.18 0.93
CA GLU A 50 -6.66 -12.21 0.60
C GLU A 50 -7.15 -12.98 1.83
N GLU A 51 -6.23 -13.46 2.69
CA GLU A 51 -6.56 -14.18 3.92
C GLU A 51 -7.29 -13.29 4.93
N GLY A 52 -6.94 -12.00 4.99
CA GLY A 52 -7.61 -11.02 5.83
C GLY A 52 -8.95 -10.54 5.28
N GLY A 53 -9.25 -10.79 4.00
CA GLY A 53 -10.41 -10.21 3.31
C GLY A 53 -10.37 -8.67 3.29
N VAL A 54 -9.17 -8.09 3.23
CA VAL A 54 -8.94 -6.64 3.27
C VAL A 54 -8.30 -6.14 1.98
N GLU A 55 -8.37 -4.84 1.77
CA GLU A 55 -7.67 -4.22 0.65
C GLU A 55 -6.15 -4.30 0.83
N PHE A 56 -5.44 -4.33 -0.29
CA PHE A 56 -3.98 -4.46 -0.30
C PHE A 56 -3.26 -3.34 0.47
N ALA A 57 -3.75 -2.10 0.35
CA ALA A 57 -3.23 -0.97 1.12
C ALA A 57 -3.53 -1.09 2.62
N GLU A 58 -4.64 -1.72 3.00
CA GLU A 58 -4.98 -1.98 4.40
C GLU A 58 -4.06 -3.04 4.99
N ALA A 59 -3.85 -4.15 4.29
CA ALA A 59 -2.88 -5.18 4.68
C ALA A 59 -1.48 -4.56 4.90
N ALA A 60 -1.04 -3.66 4.02
CA ALA A 60 0.23 -2.96 4.15
C ALA A 60 0.29 -2.07 5.40
N ARG A 61 -0.82 -1.40 5.77
CA ARG A 61 -0.89 -0.58 6.98
C ARG A 61 -0.79 -1.40 8.27
N CYS A 62 -1.27 -2.64 8.26
CA CYS A 62 -1.19 -3.56 9.40
C CYS A 62 0.23 -4.12 9.65
N LEU A 63 1.09 -4.11 8.64
CA LEU A 63 2.46 -4.67 8.68
C LEU A 63 3.54 -3.68 9.17
N LYS A 64 3.14 -2.54 9.75
CA LYS A 64 4.05 -1.51 10.28
C LYS A 64 4.99 -2.01 11.38
#